data_AF-A0A318A4G8-F1
#
_entry.id   AF-A0A318A4G8-F1
#
_cell.length_a   1.000
_cell.length_b   1.000
_cell.length_c   1.000
_cell.angle_alpha   90.00
_cell.angle_beta   90.00
_cell.angle_gamma   90.00
#
_symmetry.space_group_name_H-M   'P 1'
#
loop_
_entity.id
_entity.type
_entity.pdbx_description
1 polymer ?
#
loop_
_entity_poly.entity_id
_entity_poly.type
_entity_poly.pdbx_seq_one_letter_code
_entity_poly.pdbx_strand_id
1 'polypeptide(L)' 'MKEQNISIPIPTDIGDHETLRDYALRKEAECNELRERVATLRETISEACMMNDAERVSEKLANALSI' A
#
# COMPACT_ATOMS: atom_id res chain seq x y z
N MET A 1 -1.05 23.90 -30.94
CA MET A 1 -0.73 23.33 -29.61
C MET A 1 0.57 22.55 -29.76
N LYS A 2 1.61 22.84 -28.98
CA LYS A 2 2.86 22.05 -29.01
C LYS A 2 2.60 20.78 -28.20
N GLU A 3 2.62 19.63 -28.85
CA GLU A 3 2.61 18.33 -28.16
C GLU A 3 3.87 18.26 -27.29
N GLN A 4 3.69 18.31 -25.97
CA GLN A 4 4.78 18.00 -25.06
C GLN A 4 5.02 16.51 -25.17
N ASN A 5 6.17 16.15 -25.76
CA ASN A 5 6.60 14.77 -25.87
C ASN A 5 7.07 14.31 -24.48
N ILE A 6 6.13 13.85 -23.65
CA ILE A 6 6.43 13.34 -22.31
C ILE A 6 7.02 11.94 -22.50
N SER A 7 8.35 11.83 -22.36
CA SER A 7 9.01 10.54 -22.27
C SER A 7 8.72 9.94 -20.90
N ILE A 8 7.89 8.89 -20.87
CA ILE A 8 7.64 8.12 -19.67
C ILE A 8 8.77 7.11 -19.54
N PRO A 9 9.56 7.13 -18.45
CA PRO A 9 10.60 6.13 -18.24
C PRO A 9 9.97 4.75 -18.10
N ILE A 10 10.59 3.76 -18.76
CA ILE A 10 10.16 2.36 -18.64
C ILE A 10 10.51 1.89 -17.22
N PRO A 11 9.56 1.31 -16.46
CA PRO A 11 9.82 0.77 -15.13
C PRO A 11 10.90 -0.31 -15.16
N THR A 12 11.80 -0.30 -14.19
CA THR A 12 12.91 -1.27 -14.11
C THR A 12 12.49 -2.63 -13.56
N ASP A 13 11.27 -2.73 -13.01
CA ASP A 13 10.67 -3.94 -12.42
C ASP A 13 9.50 -4.49 -13.25
N ILE A 14 9.39 -4.09 -14.52
CA ILE A 14 8.49 -4.72 -15.48
C ILE A 14 9.04 -6.09 -15.86
N GLY A 15 8.18 -7.11 -15.89
CA GLY A 15 8.59 -8.46 -16.28
C GLY A 15 8.94 -8.57 -17.77
N ASP A 16 9.80 -9.52 -18.15
CA ASP A 16 10.26 -9.73 -19.54
C ASP A 16 9.13 -9.96 -20.57
N HIS A 17 7.96 -10.39 -20.10
CA HIS A 17 6.76 -10.64 -20.92
C HIS A 17 5.56 -9.78 -20.52
N GLU A 18 5.76 -8.81 -19.63
CA GLU A 18 4.70 -7.95 -19.11
C GLU A 18 4.55 -6.72 -20.02
N THR A 19 3.33 -6.43 -20.49
CA THR A 19 3.09 -5.18 -21.20
C THR A 19 3.02 -4.01 -20.21
N LEU A 20 3.20 -2.76 -20.69
CA LEU A 20 2.99 -1.58 -19.83
C LEU A 20 1.58 -1.53 -19.22
N ARG A 21 0.58 -2.10 -19.91
CA ARG A 21 -0.79 -2.20 -19.40
C ARG A 21 -0.88 -3.20 -18.24
N ASP A 22 -0.27 -4.37 -18.41
CA ASP A 22 -0.27 -5.41 -17.36
C ASP A 22 0.46 -4.90 -16.12
N TYR A 23 1.60 -4.23 -16.32
CA TYR A 23 2.34 -3.55 -15.26
C TYR A 23 1.48 -2.51 -14.53
N ALA A 24 0.78 -1.65 -15.28
CA ALA A 24 -0.06 -0.62 -14.67
C ALA A 24 -1.19 -1.23 -13.82
N LEU A 25 -1.84 -2.30 -14.31
CA LEU A 25 -2.89 -3.01 -13.57
C LEU A 25 -2.34 -3.70 -12.32
N ARG A 26 -1.17 -4.33 -12.41
CA ARG A 26 -0.49 -4.94 -11.27
C ARG A 26 -0.12 -3.90 -10.22
N LYS A 27 0.47 -2.77 -10.63
CA LYS A 27 0.81 -1.67 -9.70
C LYS A 27 -0.42 -1.02 -9.09
N GLU A 28 -1.51 -0.89 -9.84
CA GLU A 28 -2.78 -0.42 -9.30
C GLU A 28 -3.29 -1.37 -8.20
N ALA A 29 -3.25 -2.69 -8.45
CA ALA A 29 -3.63 -3.70 -7.46
C ALA A 29 -2.73 -3.66 -6.21
N GLU A 30 -1.41 -3.62 -6.38
CA GLU A 30 -0.43 -3.46 -5.28
C GLU A 30 -0.72 -2.19 -4.46
N CYS A 31 -0.99 -1.06 -5.13
CA CYS A 31 -1.35 0.19 -4.46
C CYS A 31 -2.66 0.08 -3.67
N ASN A 32 -3.67 -0.60 -4.22
CA ASN A 32 -4.95 -0.77 -3.55
C ASN A 32 -4.82 -1.66 -2.31
N GLU A 33 -4.09 -2.77 -2.40
CA GLU A 33 -3.79 -3.62 -1.25
C GLU A 33 -3.06 -2.85 -0.14
N LEU A 34 -2.06 -2.04 -0.51
CA LEU A 34 -1.34 -1.19 0.45
C LEU A 34 -2.25 -0.15 1.09
N ARG A 35 -3.18 0.47 0.34
CA ARG A 35 -4.15 1.43 0.89
C ARG A 35 -5.05 0.77 1.92
N GLU A 36 -5.53 -0.44 1.65
CA GLU A 36 -6.36 -1.21 2.59
C GLU A 36 -5.59 -1.54 3.86
N ARG A 37 -4.36 -2.06 3.74
CA ARG A 37 -3.48 -2.33 4.90
C ARG A 37 -3.24 -1.08 5.74
N VAL A 38 -2.95 0.06 5.11
CA VAL A 38 -2.77 1.34 5.81
C VAL A 38 -4.05 1.80 6.51
N ALA A 39 -5.22 1.60 5.89
CA ALA A 39 -6.51 1.94 6.52
C ALA A 39 -6.73 1.11 7.80
N THR A 40 -6.53 -0.20 7.73
CA THR A 40 -6.65 -1.13 8.87
C THR A 40 -5.69 -0.77 10.00
N LEU A 41 -4.43 -0.47 9.67
CA LEU A 41 -3.43 -0.04 10.66
C LEU A 41 -3.86 1.26 11.35
N ARG A 42 -4.35 2.24 10.60
CA ARG A 42 -4.82 3.53 11.16
C ARG A 42 -6.00 3.35 12.11
N GLU A 43 -6.96 2.50 11.75
CA GLU A 43 -8.09 2.17 12.62
C GLU A 43 -7.61 1.47 13.89
N THR A 44 -6.75 0.46 13.76
CA THR A 44 -6.21 -0.28 14.90
C THR A 44 -5.43 0.62 15.86
N ILE A 45 -4.61 1.54 15.35
CA ILE A 45 -3.90 2.53 16.17
C ILE A 45 -4.89 3.45 16.88
N SER A 46 -5.94 3.89 16.19
CA SER A 46 -6.97 4.76 16.79
C SER A 46 -7.69 4.06 17.94
N GLU A 47 -8.03 2.78 17.79
CA GLU A 47 -8.61 1.96 18.86
C GLU A 47 -7.64 1.77 20.03
N ALA A 48 -6.37 1.48 19.74
CA ALA A 48 -5.33 1.30 20.75
C ALA A 48 -5.13 2.55 21.61
N CYS A 49 -5.19 3.75 21.02
CA CYS A 49 -5.09 5.02 21.74
C CYS A 49 -6.23 5.24 22.76
N MET A 50 -7.37 4.56 22.62
CA MET A 50 -8.50 4.66 23.55
C MET A 50 -8.45 3.59 24.65
N MET A 51 -7.48 2.68 24.61
CA MET A 51 -7.34 1.59 25.57
C MET A 51 -6.49 2.02 26.76
N ASN A 52 -6.90 1.60 27.97
CA ASN A 52 -6.18 1.88 29.21
C ASN A 52 -5.22 0.76 29.63
N ASP A 53 -5.24 -0.37 28.92
CA ASP A 53 -4.45 -1.56 29.21
C ASP A 53 -3.25 -1.62 28.25
N ALA A 54 -2.05 -1.38 28.79
CA ALA A 54 -0.82 -1.33 28.02
C ALA A 54 -0.43 -2.68 27.40
N GLU A 55 -0.69 -3.80 28.09
CA GLU A 55 -0.37 -5.13 27.58
C GLU A 55 -1.28 -5.46 26.39
N ARG A 56 -2.58 -5.17 26.54
CA ARG A 56 -3.56 -5.36 25.47
C ARG A 56 -3.32 -4.44 24.27
N VAL A 57 -2.84 -3.21 24.50
CA VAL A 57 -2.40 -2.30 23.43
C VAL A 57 -1.23 -2.90 22.67
N SER A 58 -0.21 -3.41 23.38
CA SER A 58 0.96 -4.02 22.77
C SER A 58 0.59 -5.23 21.91
N GLU A 59 -0.28 -6.11 22.43
CA GLU A 59 -0.77 -7.28 21.68
C GLU A 59 -1.53 -6.87 20.42
N LYS A 60 -2.44 -5.90 20.53
CA LYS A 60 -3.26 -5.44 19.41
C LYS A 60 -2.40 -4.83 18.29
N LEU A 61 -1.38 -4.03 18.64
CA LEU A 61 -0.47 -3.45 17.66
C LEU A 61 0.45 -4.50 17.03
N ALA A 62 0.94 -5.48 17.81
CA ALA A 62 1.75 -6.59 17.27
C ALA A 62 0.95 -7.43 16.25
N ASN A 63 -0.32 -7.72 16.55
CA ASN A 63 -1.21 -8.42 15.65
C ASN A 63 -1.46 -7.62 14.37
N ALA A 64 -1.67 -6.30 14.47
CA ALA A 64 -1.91 -5.45 13.31
C ALA A 64 -0.69 -5.33 12.39
N LEU A 65 0.52 -5.35 12.93
CA LEU A 65 1.77 -5.33 12.15
C LEU A 65 2.09 -6.68 11.48
N SER A 66 1.40 -7.75 11.86
CA SER A 66 1.56 -9.08 11.27
C SER A 66 0.65 -9.30 10.04
N ILE A 67 -0.15 -8.29 9.66
CA ILE A 67 -1.08 -8.29 8.52
C ILE A 67 -0.35 -7.86 7.24
#